data_AF-A0A182EXJ0-F1
#
_entry.id   AF-A0A182EXJ0-F1
#
_cell.length_a   1.000
_cell.length_b   1.000
_cell.length_c   1.000
_cell.angle_alpha   90.00
_cell.angle_beta   90.00
_cell.angle_gamma   90.00
#
_symmetry.space_group_name_H-M   'P 1'
#
loop_
_entity.id
_entity.type
_entity.pdbx_description
1 polymer ?
#
loop_
_entity_poly.entity_id
_entity_poly.type
_entity_poly.pdbx_seq_one_letter_code
_entity_poly.pdbx_strand_id
1 'polypeptide(L)'
;MSMDGMEVPKLAHILCLDMVGAFALHGFDNLIIVHHQSSKTSLVFDIGLEEVPKGGCISHPLFKTSLSCSDSLKAKVSYEFKLYSPSWVMFQPNFITDASIGVFASISLDPVEVENSVEDK
;
A
#
# COMPACT_ATOMS: atom_id res chain seq x y z
N MET A 1 23.99 8.84 -32.92
CA MET A 1 22.73 8.47 -32.24
C MET A 1 22.64 9.35 -31.01
N SER A 2 21.66 10.23 -30.94
CA SER A 2 21.53 11.17 -29.82
C SER A 2 20.95 10.47 -28.60
N MET A 3 21.49 10.71 -27.41
CA MET A 3 20.94 10.22 -26.14
C MET A 3 19.82 11.15 -25.62
N ASP A 4 18.99 11.65 -26.54
CA ASP A 4 17.93 12.61 -26.28
C ASP A 4 16.62 11.83 -26.07
N GLY A 5 16.06 11.89 -24.85
CA GLY A 5 14.90 11.09 -24.47
C GLY A 5 14.92 10.45 -23.07
N MET A 6 16.03 10.55 -22.30
CA MET A 6 15.99 10.26 -20.86
C MET A 6 15.39 11.45 -20.13
N GLU A 7 14.06 11.48 -19.98
CA GLU A 7 13.39 12.42 -19.08
C GLU A 7 13.97 12.29 -17.67
N VAL A 8 14.38 13.43 -17.09
CA VAL A 8 14.82 13.48 -15.69
C VAL A 8 13.60 13.17 -14.80
N PRO A 9 13.67 12.22 -13.85
CA PRO A 9 12.58 11.92 -12.94
C PRO A 9 12.12 13.18 -12.18
N LYS A 10 10.83 13.51 -12.30
CA LYS A 10 10.20 14.65 -11.63
C LYS A 10 9.46 14.16 -10.39
N LEU A 11 9.49 14.94 -9.31
CA LEU A 11 8.70 14.66 -8.11
C LEU A 11 7.22 14.93 -8.40
N ALA A 12 6.42 13.86 -8.49
CA ALA A 12 4.98 13.96 -8.73
C ALA A 12 4.17 14.10 -7.43
N HIS A 13 4.43 13.26 -6.44
CA HIS A 13 3.68 13.21 -5.17
C HIS A 13 4.61 13.03 -3.96
N ILE A 14 4.18 13.56 -2.82
CA ILE A 14 4.73 13.39 -1.48
C ILE A 14 3.58 12.85 -0.62
N LEU A 15 3.78 11.72 0.05
CA LEU A 15 2.74 11.12 0.91
C LEU A 15 3.00 11.48 2.37
N CYS A 16 2.09 12.26 2.99
CA CYS A 16 2.17 12.58 4.42
C CYS A 16 1.72 11.38 5.26
N LEU A 17 2.66 10.73 5.96
CA LEU A 17 2.40 9.53 6.76
C LEU A 17 2.10 9.81 8.24
N ASP A 18 2.63 10.92 8.78
CA ASP A 18 2.62 11.29 10.21
C ASP A 18 3.06 10.17 11.17
N MET A 19 3.96 9.31 10.70
CA MET A 19 4.42 8.10 11.37
C MET A 19 5.93 7.91 11.19
N VAL A 20 6.56 7.16 12.09
CA VAL A 20 7.97 6.74 12.01
C VAL A 20 8.09 5.25 12.31
N GLY A 21 8.86 4.51 11.52
CA GLY A 21 9.04 3.07 11.67
C GLY A 21 9.33 2.36 10.35
N ALA A 22 9.09 1.05 10.33
CA ALA A 22 9.16 0.25 9.11
C ALA A 22 7.83 0.32 8.35
N PHE A 23 7.92 0.66 7.07
CA PHE A 23 6.79 0.77 6.14
C PHE A 23 6.92 -0.23 4.99
N ALA A 24 5.79 -0.73 4.51
CA ALA A 24 5.67 -1.44 3.25
C ALA A 24 4.75 -0.69 2.28
N LEU A 25 4.97 -0.84 0.97
CA LEU A 25 4.32 -0.05 -0.07
C LEU A 25 3.78 -0.95 -1.19
N HIS A 26 2.52 -0.77 -1.55
CA HIS A 26 1.92 -1.36 -2.75
C HIS A 26 1.20 -0.28 -3.57
N GLY A 27 1.16 -0.46 -4.89
CA GLY A 27 0.45 0.41 -5.82
C GLY A 27 -0.59 -0.39 -6.61
N PHE A 28 -1.80 0.14 -6.70
CA PHE A 28 -2.92 -0.41 -7.46
C PHE A 28 -3.51 0.73 -8.30
N ASP A 29 -3.07 0.84 -9.55
CA ASP A 29 -3.33 1.99 -10.43
C ASP A 29 -2.97 3.33 -9.77
N ASN A 30 -3.94 4.20 -9.48
CA ASN A 30 -3.72 5.48 -8.79
C ASN A 30 -3.70 5.35 -7.25
N LEU A 31 -4.03 4.18 -6.69
CA LEU A 31 -4.06 3.97 -5.25
C LEU A 31 -2.68 3.53 -4.74
N ILE A 32 -2.16 4.24 -3.75
CA ILE A 32 -0.92 3.88 -3.05
C ILE A 32 -1.25 3.52 -1.60
N ILE A 33 -0.86 2.31 -1.21
CA ILE A 33 -1.16 1.73 0.11
C ILE A 33 0.15 1.64 0.88
N VAL A 34 0.22 2.33 2.02
CA VAL A 34 1.38 2.34 2.92
C VAL A 34 1.05 1.57 4.20
N HIS A 35 1.58 0.36 4.34
CA HIS A 35 1.42 -0.44 5.56
C HIS A 35 2.49 -0.07 6.58
N HIS A 36 2.11 0.43 7.75
CA HIS A 36 3.01 0.71 8.86
C HIS A 36 3.03 -0.45 9.85
N GLN A 37 4.14 -1.19 9.91
CA GLN A 37 4.22 -2.47 10.63
C GLN A 37 4.02 -2.33 12.15
N SER A 38 4.48 -1.23 12.77
CA SER A 38 4.46 -1.11 14.23
C SER A 38 3.08 -0.74 14.80
N SER A 39 2.29 0.06 14.08
CA SER A 39 0.91 0.41 14.47
C SER A 39 -0.14 -0.52 13.88
N LYS A 40 0.26 -1.51 13.05
CA LYS A 40 -0.64 -2.47 12.40
C LYS A 40 -1.67 -1.85 11.46
N THR A 41 -1.30 -0.71 10.86
CA THR A 41 -2.20 0.16 10.08
C THR A 41 -1.78 0.20 8.62
N SER A 42 -2.75 0.29 7.72
CA SER A 42 -2.56 0.57 6.30
C SER A 42 -3.19 1.93 5.99
N LEU A 43 -2.38 2.84 5.46
CA LEU A 43 -2.80 4.16 5.00
C LEU A 43 -3.10 4.07 3.50
N VAL A 44 -4.28 4.51 3.06
CA VAL A 44 -4.66 4.50 1.64
C VAL A 44 -4.65 5.93 1.10
N PHE A 45 -3.89 6.15 0.03
CA PHE A 45 -3.80 7.40 -0.71
C PHE A 45 -4.32 7.16 -2.13
N ASP A 46 -5.02 8.13 -2.71
CA ASP A 46 -5.29 8.18 -4.15
C ASP A 46 -4.53 9.37 -4.73
N ILE A 47 -3.57 9.10 -5.62
CA ILE A 47 -2.78 10.15 -6.29
C ILE A 47 -3.45 10.70 -7.56
N GLY A 48 -4.60 10.16 -7.96
CA GLY A 48 -5.41 10.62 -9.09
C GLY A 48 -6.49 11.65 -8.73
N LEU A 49 -6.78 11.87 -7.43
CA LEU A 49 -7.79 12.84 -6.98
C LEU A 49 -7.36 14.30 -7.08
N GLU A 50 -6.05 14.59 -7.09
CA GLU A 50 -5.51 15.95 -7.20
C GLU A 50 -4.96 16.19 -8.61
N GLU A 51 -5.45 17.22 -9.30
CA GLU A 51 -4.79 17.75 -10.50
C GLU A 51 -3.40 18.28 -10.12
N VAL A 52 -2.37 17.44 -10.31
CA VAL A 52 -0.98 17.72 -9.89
C VAL A 52 -0.53 19.10 -10.39
N PRO A 53 -0.36 20.09 -9.49
CA PRO A 53 0.19 21.38 -9.85
C PRO A 53 1.65 21.23 -10.30
N LYS A 54 2.26 22.29 -10.84
CA LYS A 54 3.66 22.24 -11.31
C LYS A 54 4.66 22.28 -10.14
N GLY A 55 4.65 21.24 -9.33
CA GLY A 55 5.39 21.02 -8.09
C GLY A 55 4.68 19.93 -7.28
N GLY A 56 5.44 19.01 -6.67
CA GLY A 56 4.90 17.75 -6.15
C GLY A 56 3.71 17.92 -5.18
N CYS A 57 2.61 17.25 -5.49
CA CYS A 57 1.38 17.19 -4.69
C CYS A 57 1.66 16.60 -3.29
N ILE A 58 1.05 17.15 -2.24
CA ILE A 58 1.19 16.64 -0.86
C ILE A 58 -0.09 15.89 -0.47
N SER A 59 -0.15 14.62 -0.86
CA SER A 59 -1.29 13.76 -0.60
C SER A 59 -1.33 13.33 0.87
N HIS A 60 -2.52 13.42 1.47
CA HIS A 60 -2.82 12.89 2.80
C HIS A 60 -3.65 11.60 2.65
N PRO A 61 -3.62 10.67 3.62
CA PRO A 61 -4.33 9.41 3.47
C PRO A 61 -5.84 9.63 3.56
N LEU A 62 -6.58 9.16 2.55
CA LEU A 62 -8.05 9.23 2.49
C LEU A 62 -8.69 8.51 3.68
N PHE A 63 -8.18 7.31 3.99
CA PHE A 63 -8.61 6.52 5.12
C PHE A 63 -7.49 5.63 5.65
N LYS A 64 -7.70 5.10 6.86
CA LYS A 64 -6.80 4.19 7.56
C LYS A 64 -7.56 2.89 7.84
N THR A 65 -7.00 1.77 7.41
CA THR A 65 -7.55 0.42 7.60
C THR A 65 -6.46 -0.54 8.11
N SER A 66 -6.72 -1.84 8.16
CA SER A 66 -5.76 -2.90 8.51
C SER A 66 -5.95 -4.08 7.56
N LEU A 67 -4.89 -4.86 7.30
CA LEU A 67 -5.03 -6.04 6.44
C LEU A 67 -5.88 -7.11 7.12
N SER A 68 -6.89 -7.60 6.42
CA SER A 68 -7.54 -8.87 6.75
C SER A 68 -6.73 -10.05 6.19
N CYS A 69 -7.00 -11.26 6.66
CA CYS A 69 -6.49 -12.50 6.07
C CYS A 69 -7.69 -13.27 5.50
N SER A 70 -7.66 -13.63 4.23
CA SER A 70 -8.76 -14.34 3.59
C SER A 70 -8.93 -15.75 4.16
N ASP A 71 -10.17 -16.25 4.27
CA ASP A 71 -10.42 -17.58 4.86
C ASP A 71 -9.77 -18.71 4.06
N SER A 72 -9.55 -18.53 2.76
CA SER A 72 -8.80 -19.46 1.91
C SER A 72 -7.30 -19.50 2.20
N LEU A 73 -6.74 -18.45 2.82
CA LEU A 73 -5.38 -18.45 3.37
C LEU A 73 -5.37 -19.00 4.81
N LYS A 74 -6.32 -18.57 5.66
CA LYS A 74 -6.49 -19.12 7.04
C LYS A 74 -6.60 -20.65 7.02
N ALA A 75 -7.39 -21.21 6.09
CA ALA A 75 -7.59 -22.66 5.96
C ALA A 75 -6.35 -23.43 5.46
N LYS A 76 -5.32 -22.75 4.94
CA LYS A 76 -4.07 -23.36 4.42
C LYS A 76 -2.88 -23.20 5.36
N VAL A 77 -2.89 -22.22 6.26
CA VAL A 77 -1.77 -21.93 7.17
C VAL A 77 -2.09 -22.46 8.56
N SER A 78 -1.42 -23.54 8.98
CA SER A 78 -1.60 -24.17 10.30
C SER A 78 -1.01 -23.39 11.48
N TYR A 79 -0.59 -22.14 11.26
CA TYR A 79 0.14 -21.29 12.21
C TYR A 79 -0.44 -19.87 12.20
N GLU A 80 -0.14 -19.07 13.23
CA GLU A 80 -0.57 -17.67 13.32
C GLU A 80 0.12 -16.79 12.27
N PHE A 81 -0.64 -16.31 11.28
CA PHE A 81 -0.19 -15.35 10.26
C PHE A 81 -0.51 -13.91 10.71
N LYS A 82 0.49 -13.03 10.79
CA LYS A 82 0.42 -11.74 11.51
C LYS A 82 0.36 -10.55 10.55
N LEU A 83 -0.48 -9.54 10.82
CA LEU A 83 -0.92 -8.49 9.84
C LEU A 83 -0.17 -7.00 10.12
N TYR A 84 1.04 -7.62 9.68
CA TYR A 84 2.51 -7.45 10.03
C TYR A 84 3.08 -8.59 10.87
N SER A 85 4.05 -9.28 10.30
CA SER A 85 5.23 -9.74 11.02
C SER A 85 6.34 -8.71 10.82
N PRO A 86 7.23 -8.47 11.81
CA PRO A 86 8.45 -7.68 11.59
C PRO A 86 9.44 -8.40 10.64
N SER A 87 9.19 -9.68 10.30
CA SER A 87 9.92 -10.46 9.29
C SER A 87 9.25 -10.44 7.90
N TRP A 88 8.31 -9.52 7.67
CA TRP A 88 7.69 -9.32 6.35
C TRP A 88 8.62 -8.61 5.36
N VAL A 89 8.70 -9.16 4.16
CA VAL A 89 9.32 -8.55 2.98
C VAL A 89 8.25 -8.41 1.89
N MET A 90 8.19 -7.24 1.26
CA MET A 90 7.25 -6.96 0.16
C MET A 90 7.93 -7.11 -1.21
N PHE A 91 7.15 -7.44 -2.23
CA PHE A 91 7.58 -7.46 -3.62
C PHE A 91 6.49 -6.89 -4.51
N GLN A 92 6.87 -6.04 -5.47
CA GLN A 92 5.93 -5.56 -6.48
C GLN A 92 5.44 -6.71 -7.37
N PRO A 93 4.19 -6.65 -7.88
CA PRO A 93 3.23 -5.57 -7.67
C PRO A 93 2.57 -5.57 -6.27
N ASN A 94 2.19 -6.73 -5.74
CA ASN A 94 1.30 -6.84 -4.58
C ASN A 94 1.59 -8.04 -3.64
N PHE A 95 2.84 -8.49 -3.53
CA PHE A 95 3.18 -9.70 -2.75
C PHE A 95 3.85 -9.39 -1.41
N ILE A 96 3.51 -10.17 -0.38
CA ILE A 96 4.21 -10.23 0.90
C ILE A 96 4.72 -11.64 1.16
N THR A 97 5.95 -11.73 1.65
CA THR A 97 6.55 -12.95 2.21
C THR A 97 6.78 -12.77 3.70
N ASP A 98 6.35 -13.73 4.52
CA ASP A 98 6.81 -13.85 5.90
C ASP A 98 7.94 -14.87 5.99
N ALA A 99 9.17 -14.37 6.07
CA ALA A 99 10.37 -15.18 6.13
C ALA A 99 10.46 -16.04 7.43
N SER A 100 9.69 -15.71 8.48
CA SER A 100 9.70 -16.46 9.74
C SER A 100 8.89 -17.77 9.70
N ILE A 101 7.94 -17.88 8.76
CA ILE A 101 7.03 -19.03 8.62
C ILE A 101 6.91 -19.56 7.19
N GLY A 102 7.67 -19.00 6.23
CA GLY A 102 7.73 -19.47 4.84
C GLY A 102 6.46 -19.20 4.02
N VAL A 103 5.58 -18.29 4.46
CA VAL A 103 4.33 -17.98 3.77
C VAL A 103 4.57 -16.89 2.71
N PHE A 104 4.15 -17.16 1.47
CA PHE A 104 4.10 -16.20 0.37
C PHE A 104 2.64 -15.94 -0.01
N ALA A 105 2.21 -14.69 -0.01
CA ALA A 105 0.81 -14.29 -0.23
C ALA A 105 0.70 -13.00 -1.04
N SER A 106 -0.41 -12.84 -1.76
CA SER A 106 -0.77 -11.60 -2.47
C SER A 106 -1.78 -10.78 -1.69
N ILE A 107 -1.65 -9.45 -1.72
CA ILE A 107 -2.66 -8.51 -1.25
C ILE A 107 -3.59 -8.12 -2.41
N SER A 108 -4.89 -8.06 -2.12
CA SER A 108 -5.92 -7.45 -2.96
C SER A 108 -6.61 -6.33 -2.20
N LEU A 109 -7.09 -5.32 -2.92
CA LEU A 109 -8.09 -4.40 -2.37
C LEU A 109 -9.46 -5.08 -2.40
N ASP A 110 -10.25 -4.89 -1.35
CA ASP A 110 -11.66 -5.29 -1.29
C ASP A 110 -12.50 -4.01 -1.18
N PRO A 111 -13.28 -3.63 -2.21
CA PRO A 111 -14.05 -2.39 -2.21
C PRO A 111 -15.31 -2.44 -1.34
N VAL A 112 -15.72 -3.63 -0.85
CA VAL A 112 -17.00 -3.82 -0.14
C VAL A 112 -17.06 -3.05 1.19
N GLU A 113 -15.92 -2.80 1.85
CA GLU A 113 -15.85 -1.95 3.05
C GLU A 113 -16.02 -0.44 2.74
N VAL A 114 -15.83 -0.02 1.49
CA VAL A 114 -15.74 1.39 1.07
C VAL A 114 -17.05 1.92 0.46
N GLU A 115 -17.94 1.03 -0.01
CA GLU A 115 -19.22 1.35 -0.69
C GLU A 115 -20.18 2.25 0.13
N ASN A 116 -19.97 2.39 1.44
CA ASN A 116 -20.75 3.24 2.35
C ASN A 116 -19.95 4.44 2.91
N SER A 117 -18.72 4.67 2.44
CA SER A 117 -17.77 5.65 3.02
C SER A 117 -17.26 6.71 2.04
N VAL A 118 -17.55 6.58 0.74
CA VAL A 118 -17.24 7.58 -0.29
C VAL A 118 -18.54 8.10 -0.88
N GLU A 119 -18.84 9.38 -0.64
CA GLU A 119 -19.93 10.07 -1.34
C GLU A 119 -19.49 10.39 -2.77
N ASP A 120 -20.25 9.88 -3.76
CA ASP A 120 -20.12 10.23 -5.17
C ASP A 120 -20.57 11.70 -5.37
N LYS A 121 -19.79 12.52 -6.11
CA LYS A 121 -19.73 13.98 -5.88
C LYS A 121 -19.77 14.86 -7.14
#